data_AF-A0A3B0XXG3-F1
#
_entry.id   AF-A0A3B0XXG3-F1
#
_cell.length_a   1.000
_cell.length_b   1.000
_cell.length_c   1.000
_cell.angle_alpha   90.00
_cell.angle_beta   90.00
_cell.angle_gamma   90.00
#
_symmetry.space_group_name_H-M   'P 1'
#
loop_
_entity.id
_entity.type
_entity.pdbx_description
1 polymer ?
#
loop_
_entity_poly.entity_id
_entity_poly.type
_entity_poly.pdbx_seq_one_letter_code
_entity_poly.pdbx_strand_id
1 'polypeptide(L)'
;MEYNNSNQITMVSVERIDKGLKISYRPMLETLYYCPGIKINETPQNIEISFVRCDIKNTCPVTLKANHAAEQGIDYITIENNNKPVFAKFKDSTLRLSAEN
;
A
#
# COMPACT_ATOMS: atom_id res chain seq x y z
N MET A 1 -11.84 1.91 -6.85
CA MET A 1 -11.12 1.17 -7.89
C MET A 1 -9.75 0.84 -7.30
N GLU A 2 -9.17 -0.33 -7.55
CA GLU A 2 -7.84 -0.69 -7.00
C GLU A 2 -6.78 -0.57 -8.09
N TYR A 3 -5.51 -0.50 -7.71
CA TYR A 3 -4.41 -0.52 -8.68
C TYR A 3 -4.34 -1.90 -9.33
N ASN A 4 -4.43 -1.91 -10.66
CA ASN A 4 -4.53 -3.16 -11.41
C ASN A 4 -3.16 -3.77 -11.67
N ASN A 5 -2.12 -2.95 -11.84
CA ASN A 5 -0.78 -3.43 -12.19
C ASN A 5 0.26 -2.93 -11.19
N SER A 6 1.27 -3.76 -10.90
CA SER A 6 2.39 -3.38 -10.04
C SER A 6 3.17 -2.18 -10.59
N ASN A 7 3.15 -1.94 -11.91
CA ASN A 7 3.83 -0.78 -12.50
C ASN A 7 3.15 0.57 -12.18
N GLN A 8 1.96 0.55 -11.57
CA GLN A 8 1.25 1.78 -11.20
C GLN A 8 1.56 2.27 -9.78
N ILE A 9 2.28 1.46 -8.99
CA ILE A 9 2.80 1.81 -7.66
C ILE A 9 4.26 1.37 -7.61
N THR A 10 5.17 2.30 -7.40
CA THR A 10 6.58 1.97 -7.18
C THR A 10 6.82 1.82 -5.69
N MET A 11 7.09 0.60 -5.22
CA MET A 11 7.52 0.38 -3.83
C MET A 11 8.89 1.01 -3.62
N VAL A 12 9.02 1.84 -2.59
CA VAL A 12 10.26 2.54 -2.26
C VAL A 12 11.02 1.79 -1.17
N SER A 13 10.34 1.43 -0.08
CA SER A 13 10.94 0.66 1.01
C SER A 13 9.87 -0.11 1.79
N VAL A 14 10.29 -1.21 2.40
CA VAL A 14 9.51 -1.92 3.42
C VAL A 14 10.40 -2.00 4.66
N GLU A 15 9.99 -1.34 5.73
CA GLU A 15 10.76 -1.24 6.98
C GLU A 15 10.00 -1.98 8.08
N ARG A 16 10.72 -2.73 8.94
CA ARG A 16 10.11 -3.30 10.15
C ARG A 16 10.00 -2.21 11.22
N ILE A 17 8.83 -2.11 11.82
CA ILE A 17 8.53 -1.25 12.99
C ILE A 17 8.02 -2.12 14.14
N ASP A 18 7.95 -1.60 15.37
CA ASP A 18 7.65 -2.35 16.60
C ASP A 18 6.55 -3.42 16.45
N LYS A 19 5.41 -3.07 15.85
CA LYS A 19 4.26 -3.97 15.70
C LYS A 19 3.96 -4.39 14.26
N GLY A 20 4.81 -4.05 13.30
CA GLY A 20 4.63 -4.52 11.93
C GLY A 20 5.52 -3.91 10.88
N LEU A 21 4.93 -3.47 9.77
CA LEU A 21 5.65 -2.98 8.60
C LEU A 21 5.24 -1.55 8.28
N LYS A 22 6.22 -0.69 7.98
CA LYS A 22 6.03 0.57 7.29
C LYS A 22 6.37 0.36 5.82
N ILE A 23 5.40 0.59 4.95
CA ILE A 23 5.52 0.43 3.51
C ILE A 23 5.51 1.82 2.90
N SER A 24 6.65 2.23 2.34
CA SER A 24 6.77 3.50 1.62
C SER A 24 6.67 3.22 0.13
N TYR A 25 5.88 4.01 -0.58
CA TYR A 25 5.61 3.80 -2.00
C TYR A 25 5.35 5.13 -2.70
N ARG A 26 5.49 5.13 -4.03
CA ARG A 26 5.12 6.24 -4.90
C ARG A 26 4.00 5.78 -5.82
N PRO A 27 2.80 6.37 -5.75
CA PRO A 27 1.82 6.16 -6.80
C PRO A 27 2.32 6.77 -8.10
N MET A 28 1.98 6.15 -9.23
CA MET A 28 2.18 6.77 -10.52
C MET A 28 1.41 8.10 -10.54
N LEU A 29 2.11 9.19 -10.86
CA LEU A 29 1.51 10.52 -10.93
C LEU A 29 0.50 10.54 -12.07
N GLU A 30 -0.77 10.71 -11.73
CA GLU A 30 -1.85 10.84 -12.69
C GLU A 30 -2.68 12.07 -12.33
N THR A 31 -2.99 12.93 -13.30
CA THR A 31 -3.70 14.20 -13.05
C THR A 31 -5.11 14.02 -12.49
N LEU A 32 -5.71 12.84 -12.70
CA LEU A 32 -7.11 12.56 -12.32
C LEU A 32 -7.23 11.58 -11.15
N TYR A 33 -6.14 10.96 -10.69
CA TYR A 33 -6.20 9.89 -9.71
C TYR A 33 -5.14 10.05 -8.62
N TYR A 34 -5.46 9.59 -7.42
CA TYR A 34 -4.54 9.54 -6.29
C TYR A 34 -4.72 8.24 -5.50
N CYS A 35 -3.76 7.94 -4.62
CA CYS A 35 -3.81 6.77 -3.74
C CYS A 35 -4.17 7.18 -2.31
N PRO A 36 -5.46 7.18 -1.90
CA PRO A 36 -5.85 7.52 -0.53
C PRO A 36 -5.35 6.55 0.54
N GLY A 37 -4.93 5.34 0.15
CA GLY A 37 -4.52 4.29 1.08
C GLY A 37 -4.76 2.89 0.53
N ILE A 38 -4.92 1.93 1.44
CA ILE A 38 -5.08 0.50 1.13
C ILE A 38 -6.37 -0.08 1.70
N LYS A 39 -6.85 -1.14 1.08
CA LYS A 39 -7.71 -2.12 1.72
C LYS A 39 -6.86 -3.22 2.33
N ILE A 40 -7.32 -3.75 3.45
CA ILE A 40 -6.71 -4.91 4.11
C ILE A 40 -7.72 -6.06 4.11
N ASN A 41 -7.25 -7.22 3.68
CA ASN A 41 -7.92 -8.49 3.85
C ASN A 41 -7.02 -9.40 4.69
N GLU A 42 -7.32 -9.50 5.97
CA GLU A 42 -6.55 -10.33 6.90
C GLU A 42 -7.13 -11.74 6.98
N THR A 43 -6.25 -12.73 6.86
CA THR A 43 -6.55 -14.14 7.12
C THR A 43 -5.77 -14.64 8.33
N PRO A 44 -6.07 -15.84 8.85
CA PRO A 44 -5.24 -16.46 9.89
C PRO A 44 -3.79 -16.69 9.45
N GLN A 45 -3.53 -16.81 8.14
CA GLN A 45 -2.22 -17.19 7.60
C GLN A 45 -1.39 -16.01 7.08
N ASN A 46 -2.03 -14.94 6.63
CA ASN A 46 -1.37 -13.80 5.99
C ASN A 46 -2.23 -12.54 6.05
N ILE A 47 -1.61 -11.42 5.68
CA ILE A 47 -2.30 -10.15 5.45
C ILE A 47 -2.16 -9.81 3.98
N GLU A 48 -3.28 -9.69 3.27
CA GLU A 48 -3.32 -9.24 1.89
C GLU A 48 -3.72 -7.76 1.86
N ILE A 49 -2.98 -6.94 1.11
CA ILE A 49 -3.26 -5.52 0.94
C ILE A 49 -3.42 -5.16 -0.53
N SER A 50 -4.30 -4.19 -0.79
CA SER A 50 -4.51 -3.67 -2.13
C SER A 50 -4.56 -2.15 -2.09
N PHE A 51 -3.70 -1.52 -2.89
CA PHE A 51 -3.67 -0.07 -3.02
C PHE A 51 -4.92 0.39 -3.75
N VAL A 52 -5.57 1.40 -3.19
CA VAL A 52 -6.79 1.98 -3.78
C VAL A 52 -6.40 3.13 -4.68
N ARG A 53 -6.87 3.08 -5.93
CA ARG A 53 -6.78 4.18 -6.88
C ARG A 53 -8.12 4.93 -6.89
N CYS A 54 -8.08 6.20 -6.54
CA CYS A 54 -9.28 7.02 -6.41
C CYS A 54 -9.25 8.22 -7.34
N ASP A 55 -10.39 8.53 -7.95
CA ASP A 55 -10.56 9.78 -8.70
C ASP A 55 -10.47 10.97 -7.73
N ILE A 56 -9.76 12.03 -8.12
CA ILE A 56 -9.52 13.20 -7.26
C ILE A 56 -10.80 13.92 -6.82
N LYS A 57 -11.91 13.75 -7.56
CA LYS A 57 -13.21 14.34 -7.23
C LYS A 57 -14.06 13.46 -6.30
N ASN A 58 -13.61 12.25 -6.00
CA ASN A 58 -14.36 11.25 -5.24
C ASN A 58 -13.64 10.87 -3.95
N THR A 59 -14.41 10.35 -2.98
CA THR A 59 -13.86 9.68 -1.81
C THR A 59 -13.96 8.17 -2.02
N CYS A 60 -12.85 7.47 -1.89
CA CYS A 60 -12.83 6.01 -1.97
C CYS A 60 -12.68 5.40 -0.58
N PRO A 61 -13.41 4.33 -0.26
CA PRO A 61 -13.26 3.61 0.99
C PRO A 61 -11.91 2.90 1.03
N VAL A 62 -11.19 3.09 2.13
CA VAL A 62 -9.91 2.43 2.44
C VAL A 62 -9.98 1.91 3.88
N THR A 63 -9.26 0.82 4.16
CA THR A 63 -9.11 0.30 5.53
C THR A 63 -8.10 1.13 6.29
N LEU A 64 -6.96 1.46 5.66
CA LEU A 64 -5.95 2.36 6.20
C LEU A 64 -5.67 3.48 5.21
N LYS A 65 -5.61 4.71 5.73
CA LYS A 65 -5.23 5.89 4.95
C LYS A 65 -3.72 5.95 4.80
N ALA A 66 -3.28 6.39 3.63
CA ALA A 66 -1.90 6.75 3.39
C ALA A 66 -1.54 8.00 4.19
N ASN A 67 -0.31 8.04 4.70
CA ASN A 67 0.30 9.26 5.20
C ASN A 67 1.23 9.81 4.12
N HIS A 68 1.15 11.11 3.89
CA HIS A 68 2.06 11.79 2.97
C HIS A 68 3.37 12.07 3.69
N ALA A 69 4.49 11.54 3.19
CA ALA A 69 5.80 12.00 3.64
C ALA A 69 6.03 13.42 3.10
N ALA A 70 6.66 14.29 3.89
CA ALA A 70 7.02 15.64 3.45
C ALA A 70 7.99 15.63 2.24
N GLU A 71 8.61 14.48 1.96
CA GLU A 71 9.57 14.28 0.88
C GLU A 71 8.92 13.73 -0.40
N GLN A 72 8.97 14.54 -1.47
CA GLN A 72 8.94 14.14 -2.88
C GLN A 72 7.94 13.03 -3.29
N GLY A 73 6.65 13.23 -3.00
CA GLY A 73 5.58 12.38 -3.54
C GLY A 73 5.63 10.93 -3.08
N ILE A 74 6.29 10.66 -1.94
CA ILE A 74 6.28 9.37 -1.27
C ILE A 74 5.14 9.36 -0.26
N ASP A 75 4.33 8.32 -0.36
CA ASP A 75 3.32 7.99 0.63
C ASP A 75 3.78 6.80 1.45
N TYR A 76 3.29 6.67 2.68
CA TYR A 76 3.56 5.49 3.49
C TYR A 76 2.33 5.01 4.26
N ILE A 77 2.28 3.71 4.50
CA ILE A 77 1.27 3.05 5.33
C ILE A 77 1.95 2.15 6.34
N THR A 78 1.48 2.20 7.58
CA THR A 78 1.91 1.31 8.66
C THR A 78 0.87 0.23 8.87
N ILE A 79 1.29 -1.03 8.80
CA ILE A 79 0.43 -2.20 8.99
C ILE A 79 0.96 -2.97 10.20
N GLU A 80 0.11 -3.21 11.18
CA GLU A 80 0.42 -4.18 12.23
C GLU A 80 0.34 -5.59 11.64
N ASN A 81 1.43 -6.35 11.68
CA ASN A 81 1.47 -7.66 11.02
C ASN A 81 1.55 -8.85 11.98
N ASN A 82 1.83 -8.66 13.27
CA ASN A 82 1.90 -9.75 14.27
C ASN A 82 2.66 -11.00 13.77
N ASN A 83 3.79 -10.80 13.07
CA ASN A 83 4.59 -11.84 12.39
C ASN A 83 3.90 -12.59 11.22
N LYS A 84 2.69 -12.21 10.82
CA LYS A 84 2.07 -12.69 9.60
C LYS A 84 2.80 -12.12 8.37
N PRO A 85 3.02 -12.94 7.33
CA PRO A 85 3.51 -12.44 6.05
C PRO A 85 2.49 -11.48 5.43
N VAL A 86 2.98 -10.37 4.88
CA VAL A 86 2.16 -9.35 4.21
C VAL A 86 2.37 -9.48 2.69
N PHE A 87 1.29 -9.43 1.92
CA PHE A 87 1.31 -9.52 0.47
C PHE A 87 0.57 -8.32 -0.14
N ALA A 88 1.20 -7.61 -1.07
CA ALA A 88 0.54 -6.62 -1.90
C ALA A 88 -0.05 -7.30 -3.14
N LYS A 89 -1.36 -7.20 -3.30
CA LYS A 89 -2.10 -7.76 -4.43
C LYS A 89 -2.44 -6.69 -5.44
N PHE A 90 -2.08 -7.00 -6.68
CA PHE A 90 -2.46 -6.31 -7.89
C PHE A 90 -3.28 -7.29 -8.74
N LYS A 91 -3.95 -6.81 -9.80
CA LYS A 91 -4.74 -7.68 -10.68
C LYS A 91 -3.87 -8.74 -11.36
N ASP A 92 -2.66 -8.35 -11.76
CA ASP A 92 -1.76 -9.17 -12.58
C ASP A 92 -0.59 -9.78 -11.78
N SER A 93 -0.43 -9.42 -10.50
CA SER A 93 0.67 -9.92 -9.67
C SER A 93 0.37 -9.85 -8.17
N THR A 94 1.10 -10.65 -7.39
CA THR A 94 1.10 -10.55 -5.93
C THR A 94 2.55 -10.50 -5.46
N LEU A 95 2.89 -9.46 -4.69
CA LEU A 95 4.23 -9.22 -4.19
C LEU A 95 4.26 -9.50 -2.69
N ARG A 96 5.13 -10.40 -2.25
CA ARG A 96 5.40 -10.58 -0.82
C ARG A 96 6.20 -9.40 -0.31
N LEU A 97 5.71 -8.75 0.73
CA LEU A 97 6.38 -7.64 1.40
C LEU A 97 7.19 -8.19 2.57
N SER A 98 8.50 -7.94 2.52
CA SER A 98 9.45 -8.31 3.54
C SER A 98 10.31 -7.11 3.83
N ALA A 99 10.57 -6.86 5.12
CA ALA A 99 11.47 -5.79 5.50
C ALA A 99 12.87 -6.07 4.94
N GLU A 100 13.46 -5.05 4.33
CA GLU A 100 14.88 -5.08 3.97
C GLU A 100 15.69 -4.95 5.27
N ASN A 101 16.67 -5.82 5.44
CA ASN A 101 17.43 -6.03 6.68
C ASN A 101 18.73 -5.24 6.67
#